data_AF-A0A7S1X298-F1
#
_entry.id   AF-A0A7S1X298-F1
#
_cell.length_a   1.000
_cell.length_b   1.000
_cell.length_c   1.000
_cell.angle_alpha   90.00
_cell.angle_beta   90.00
_cell.angle_gamma   90.00
#
_symmetry.space_group_name_H-M   'P 1'
#
loop_
_entity.id
_entity.type
_entity.pdbx_description
1 polymer ?
#
loop_
_entity_poly.entity_id
_entity_poly.type
_entity_poly.pdbx_seq_one_letter_code
_entity_poly.pdbx_strand_id
1 'polypeptide(L)'
;EEDDQAPYFILQWPVDSAPTASTEFQLVQFEMYPRTEACAAPQLSGPYVHTHWLPFWNAAVVAHRKSNDEHVKVLGVGADMRDIKELVVDDDALAIRIPYDFKEEDLFVTGLAVDTTCGGEVAVLHPTLAELPDCPSSPILIVATTDAKLRFFTLSNM
;
A
#
# COMPACT_ATOMS: atom_id res chain seq x y z
N GLU A 1 25.24 8.29 -0.51
CA GLU A 1 25.13 7.29 0.58
C GLU A 1 24.53 6.03 -0.01
N GLU A 2 24.77 4.87 0.59
CA GLU A 2 24.08 3.64 0.21
C GLU A 2 22.63 3.81 0.70
N ASP A 3 21.66 3.86 -0.21
CA ASP A 3 20.26 4.05 0.18
C ASP A 3 19.83 2.85 1.05
N ASP A 4 19.47 3.09 2.31
CA ASP A 4 19.01 2.04 3.20
C ASP A 4 17.68 1.49 2.68
N GLN A 5 17.65 0.21 2.31
CA GLN A 5 16.44 -0.49 1.86
C GLN A 5 15.84 -1.29 3.01
N ALA A 6 14.51 -1.24 3.15
CA ALA A 6 13.78 -2.06 4.11
C ALA A 6 13.03 -3.17 3.35
N PRO A 7 13.58 -4.39 3.30
CA PRO A 7 12.84 -5.50 2.74
C PRO A 7 11.66 -5.86 3.65
N TYR A 8 10.53 -6.14 3.04
CA TYR A 8 9.44 -6.82 3.70
C TYR A 8 9.21 -8.18 3.07
N PHE A 9 8.80 -9.11 3.92
CA PHE A 9 8.55 -10.49 3.56
C PHE A 9 7.06 -10.73 3.69
N ILE A 10 6.47 -11.32 2.66
CA ILE A 10 5.10 -11.81 2.75
C ILE A 10 5.17 -13.29 3.05
N LEU A 11 4.64 -13.65 4.21
CA LEU A 11 4.50 -15.03 4.64
C LEU A 11 3.08 -15.49 4.37
N GLN A 12 2.93 -16.63 3.70
CA GLN A 12 1.64 -17.27 3.49
C GLN A 12 1.49 -18.45 4.44
N TRP A 13 0.29 -18.57 5.02
CA TRP A 13 -0.12 -19.76 5.75
C TRP A 13 -0.59 -20.87 4.81
N PRO A 14 -0.33 -22.15 5.14
CA PRO A 14 -1.04 -23.26 4.52
C PRO A 14 -2.56 -23.04 4.64
N VAL A 15 -3.25 -23.01 3.50
CA VAL A 15 -4.66 -22.60 3.37
C VAL A 15 -5.62 -23.56 4.10
N ASP A 16 -5.16 -24.77 4.40
CA ASP A 16 -6.00 -25.89 4.84
C ASP A 16 -6.08 -26.07 6.37
N SER A 17 -5.43 -25.23 7.18
CA SER A 17 -5.48 -25.38 8.64
C SER A 17 -5.17 -24.11 9.43
N ALA A 18 -5.81 -23.96 10.59
CA ALA A 18 -5.48 -22.90 11.54
C ALA A 18 -4.00 -22.99 11.99
N PRO A 19 -3.32 -21.85 12.17
CA PRO A 19 -1.95 -21.82 12.66
C PRO A 19 -1.79 -22.58 13.98
N THR A 20 -0.81 -23.46 14.04
CA THR A 20 -0.26 -24.04 15.27
C THR A 20 1.15 -23.53 15.52
N ALA A 21 1.67 -23.72 16.72
CA ALA A 21 3.04 -23.31 17.08
C ALA A 21 4.14 -23.96 16.21
N SER A 22 3.83 -25.02 15.46
CA SER A 22 4.73 -25.73 14.56
C SER A 22 4.38 -25.55 13.08
N THR A 23 3.54 -24.57 12.74
CA THR A 23 3.17 -24.34 11.33
C THR A 23 4.36 -23.76 10.59
N GLU A 24 4.81 -24.46 9.55
CA GLU A 24 5.84 -23.97 8.64
C GLU A 24 5.24 -22.87 7.76
N PHE A 25 5.95 -21.76 7.67
CA PHE A 25 5.59 -20.63 6.83
C PHE A 25 6.25 -20.79 5.47
N GLN A 26 5.49 -20.56 4.40
CA GLN A 26 6.10 -20.36 3.10
C GLN A 26 6.42 -18.86 2.96
N LEU A 27 7.70 -18.53 2.75
CA LEU A 27 8.06 -17.23 2.21
C LEU A 27 7.59 -17.18 0.77
N VAL A 28 6.63 -16.31 0.48
CA VAL A 28 6.00 -16.25 -0.85
C VAL A 28 6.57 -15.13 -1.69
N GLN A 29 6.87 -13.99 -1.08
CA GLN A 29 7.44 -12.87 -1.79
C GLN A 29 8.39 -12.07 -0.89
N PHE A 30 9.44 -11.58 -1.53
CA PHE A 30 10.38 -10.62 -0.99
C PHE A 30 10.23 -9.35 -1.81
N GLU A 31 9.75 -8.28 -1.16
CA GLU A 31 9.62 -6.98 -1.80
C GLU A 31 10.44 -5.95 -1.04
N MET A 32 11.05 -5.03 -1.77
CA MET A 32 11.90 -3.99 -1.21
C MET A 32 11.22 -2.64 -1.36
N TYR A 33 11.11 -1.90 -0.26
CA TYR A 33 10.92 -0.46 -0.40
C TYR A 33 12.22 0.15 -0.92
N PRO A 34 12.17 0.92 -2.02
CA PRO A 34 13.37 1.31 -2.75
C PRO A 34 14.28 2.24 -1.94
N ARG A 35 13.72 3.03 -1.02
CA ARG A 35 14.45 3.97 -0.15
C ARG A 35 13.76 4.09 1.21
N THR A 36 14.55 4.09 2.28
CA THR A 36 14.07 4.36 3.64
C THR A 36 14.95 5.31 4.42
N GLU A 37 14.31 6.11 5.28
CA GLU A 37 14.99 7.14 6.06
C GLU A 37 14.97 6.85 7.56
N ALA A 38 16.12 7.03 8.19
CA ALA A 38 16.26 6.84 9.64
C ALA A 38 15.52 7.93 10.45
N CYS A 39 15.29 9.11 9.86
CA CYS A 39 14.63 10.23 10.53
C CYS A 39 13.12 10.00 10.76
N ALA A 40 12.51 9.08 10.00
CA ALA A 40 11.06 8.84 10.02
C ALA A 40 10.55 8.15 11.30
N ALA A 41 11.34 7.24 11.86
CA ALA A 41 11.03 6.53 13.10
C ALA A 41 12.32 6.01 13.77
N PRO A 42 12.41 6.03 15.12
CA PRO A 42 13.56 5.51 15.84
C PRO A 42 13.97 4.11 15.36
N GLN A 43 15.28 3.86 15.31
CA GLN A 43 15.82 2.54 15.02
C GLN A 43 15.29 1.53 16.05
N LEU A 44 14.81 0.38 15.58
CA LEU A 44 14.15 -0.68 16.39
C LEU A 44 12.77 -0.33 17.00
N SER A 45 12.09 0.74 16.54
CA SER A 45 10.70 1.04 16.91
C SER A 45 9.68 0.56 15.85
N GLY A 46 8.93 -0.50 16.14
CA GLY A 46 7.84 -1.00 15.28
C GLY A 46 6.44 -0.54 15.73
N PRO A 47 5.38 -0.81 14.94
CA PRO A 47 5.42 -1.45 13.61
C PRO A 47 5.91 -0.51 12.51
N TYR A 48 6.71 -1.03 11.59
CA TYR A 48 7.20 -0.27 10.43
C TYR A 48 6.30 -0.39 9.21
N VAL A 49 5.49 -1.45 9.13
CA VAL A 49 4.59 -1.74 8.01
C VAL A 49 3.15 -1.55 8.47
N HIS A 50 2.41 -0.76 7.71
CA HIS A 50 0.95 -0.72 7.73
C HIS A 50 0.43 -1.54 6.55
N THR A 51 -0.59 -2.36 6.79
CA THR A 51 -1.19 -3.16 5.73
C THR A 51 -2.69 -3.24 5.90
N HIS A 52 -3.41 -3.34 4.77
CA HIS A 52 -4.82 -3.61 4.77
C HIS A 52 -5.21 -4.50 3.58
N TRP A 53 -6.03 -5.51 3.85
CA TRP A 53 -6.51 -6.47 2.86
C TRP A 53 -7.76 -5.94 2.14
N LEU A 54 -7.80 -6.11 0.82
CA LEU A 54 -8.90 -5.80 -0.10
C LEU A 54 -9.43 -7.10 -0.72
N PRO A 55 -10.40 -7.78 -0.08
CA PRO A 55 -10.89 -9.08 -0.54
C PRO A 55 -11.39 -9.07 -1.99
N PHE A 56 -12.06 -8.00 -2.41
CA PHE A 56 -12.70 -7.90 -3.72
C PHE A 56 -11.72 -7.86 -4.89
N TRP A 57 -10.48 -7.44 -4.63
CA TRP A 57 -9.39 -7.40 -5.62
C TRP A 57 -8.35 -8.48 -5.38
N ASN A 58 -8.56 -9.33 -4.37
CA ASN A 58 -7.54 -10.27 -3.88
C ASN A 58 -6.18 -9.58 -3.70
N ALA A 59 -6.16 -8.41 -3.07
CA ALA A 59 -4.98 -7.57 -2.99
C ALA A 59 -4.77 -7.00 -1.59
N ALA A 60 -3.54 -6.64 -1.24
CA ALA A 60 -3.18 -5.92 -0.03
C ALA A 60 -2.61 -4.55 -0.38
N VAL A 61 -3.05 -3.51 0.33
CA VAL A 61 -2.35 -2.23 0.34
C VAL A 61 -1.32 -2.28 1.46
N VAL A 62 -0.10 -1.84 1.19
CA VAL A 62 0.99 -1.78 2.16
C VAL A 62 1.62 -0.40 2.14
N ALA A 63 2.06 0.06 3.30
CA ALA A 63 2.84 1.29 3.43
C ALA A 63 3.92 1.11 4.49
N HIS A 64 5.12 1.63 4.23
CA HIS A 64 6.23 1.56 5.18
C HIS A 64 6.49 2.94 5.79
N ARG A 65 6.49 3.00 7.12
CA ARG A 65 6.64 4.25 7.89
C ARG A 65 7.98 4.95 7.68
N LYS A 66 8.98 4.27 7.13
CA LYS A 66 10.28 4.88 6.78
C LYS A 66 10.48 5.13 5.30
N SER A 67 9.56 4.70 4.44
CA SER A 67 9.71 4.95 3.00
C SER A 67 9.45 6.43 2.73
N ASN A 68 10.40 7.07 2.04
CA ASN A 68 10.29 8.43 1.51
C ASN A 68 10.02 8.46 0.00
N ASP A 69 10.05 7.31 -0.66
CA ASP A 69 9.59 7.12 -2.03
C ASP A 69 8.78 5.84 -2.13
N GLU A 70 7.77 5.84 -3.00
CA GLU A 70 6.78 4.74 -3.12
C GLU A 70 6.15 4.37 -1.76
N HIS A 71 5.70 5.38 -1.03
CA HIS A 71 5.14 5.32 0.32
C HIS A 71 4.06 4.26 0.51
N VAL A 72 3.28 4.01 -0.55
CA VAL A 72 2.18 3.06 -0.58
C VAL A 72 2.31 2.19 -1.82
N LYS A 73 2.28 0.87 -1.63
CA LYS A 73 2.24 -0.13 -2.71
C LYS A 73 0.97 -0.95 -2.62
N VAL A 74 0.56 -1.52 -3.76
CA VAL A 74 -0.53 -2.50 -3.83
C VAL A 74 0.03 -3.82 -4.30
N LEU A 75 -0.30 -4.90 -3.59
CA LEU A 75 0.19 -6.24 -3.83
C LEU A 75 -0.98 -7.12 -4.20
N GLY A 76 -1.00 -7.59 -5.44
CA GLY A 76 -2.00 -8.53 -5.93
C GLY A 76 -1.62 -9.94 -5.52
N VAL A 77 -2.60 -10.70 -5.07
CA VAL A 77 -2.47 -12.10 -4.74
C VAL A 77 -3.14 -12.91 -5.84
N GLY A 78 -2.45 -13.93 -6.35
CA GLY A 78 -2.97 -14.88 -7.33
C GLY A 78 -4.12 -15.71 -6.76
N ALA A 79 -4.94 -16.29 -7.64
CA ALA A 79 -6.13 -17.04 -7.23
C ALA A 79 -5.82 -18.28 -6.36
N ASP A 80 -4.60 -18.82 -6.45
CA ASP A 80 -4.12 -19.93 -5.63
C ASP A 80 -3.47 -19.46 -4.31
N MET A 81 -3.48 -18.15 -4.05
CA MET A 81 -2.86 -17.47 -2.92
C MET A 81 -1.34 -17.59 -2.85
N ARG A 82 -0.69 -18.21 -3.84
CA ARG A 82 0.75 -18.56 -3.81
C ARG A 82 1.62 -17.66 -4.67
N ASP A 83 1.03 -16.92 -5.58
CA ASP A 83 1.74 -15.92 -6.38
C ASP A 83 1.36 -14.54 -5.85
N ILE A 84 2.34 -13.76 -5.41
CA ILE A 84 2.08 -12.39 -4.96
C ILE A 84 2.98 -11.48 -5.80
N LYS A 85 2.39 -10.39 -6.30
CA LYS A 85 3.03 -9.46 -7.23
C LYS A 85 2.69 -8.04 -6.87
N GLU A 86 3.64 -7.13 -7.03
CA GLU A 86 3.33 -5.71 -7.04
C GLU A 86 2.41 -5.37 -8.22
N LEU A 87 1.31 -4.68 -7.93
CA LEU A 87 0.46 -4.06 -8.94
C LEU A 87 1.01 -2.67 -9.22
N VAL A 88 1.67 -2.54 -10.37
CA VAL A 88 2.28 -1.29 -10.80
C VAL A 88 1.23 -0.38 -11.41
N VAL A 89 1.26 0.89 -11.05
CA VAL A 89 0.48 1.93 -11.73
C VAL A 89 1.29 2.39 -12.93
N ASP A 90 0.78 2.12 -14.14
CA ASP A 90 1.51 2.39 -15.39
C ASP A 90 1.72 3.89 -15.68
N ASP A 91 0.81 4.74 -15.20
CA ASP A 91 0.91 6.20 -15.32
C ASP A 91 1.34 6.81 -13.98
N ASP A 92 2.55 7.34 -13.93
CA ASP A 92 3.15 7.94 -12.74
C ASP A 92 2.30 9.09 -12.16
N ALA A 93 1.53 9.80 -13.00
CA ALA A 93 0.63 10.86 -12.54
C ALA A 93 -0.55 10.32 -11.71
N LEU A 94 -0.84 9.01 -11.84
CA LEU A 94 -1.89 8.30 -11.11
C LEU A 94 -1.36 7.56 -9.87
N ALA A 95 -0.03 7.57 -9.65
CA ALA A 95 0.58 6.92 -8.51
C ALA A 95 0.19 7.62 -7.19
N ILE A 96 0.17 6.84 -6.10
CA ILE A 96 -0.10 7.38 -4.76
C ILE A 96 1.15 8.13 -4.28
N ARG A 97 1.13 9.46 -4.42
CA ARG A 97 2.23 10.33 -4.00
C ARG A 97 1.89 11.05 -2.70
N ILE A 98 2.78 10.94 -1.72
CA ILE A 98 2.75 11.79 -0.52
C ILE A 98 3.57 13.05 -0.85
N PRO A 99 2.99 14.25 -0.75
CA PRO A 99 3.72 15.48 -1.04
C PRO A 99 4.72 15.78 0.06
N TYR A 100 5.73 16.58 -0.26
CA TYR A 100 6.60 17.20 0.74
C TYR A 100 5.81 18.14 1.67
N ASP A 101 6.39 18.44 2.83
CA ASP A 101 5.88 19.45 3.74
C ASP A 101 6.17 20.88 3.23
N PHE A 102 5.78 21.90 4.01
CA PHE A 102 5.97 23.31 3.64
C PHE A 102 7.44 23.78 3.66
N LYS A 103 8.34 22.96 4.19
CA LYS A 103 9.79 23.17 4.20
C LYS A 103 10.49 22.31 3.15
N GLU A 104 9.74 21.64 2.28
CA GLU A 104 10.26 20.71 1.29
C GLU A 104 10.90 19.45 1.91
N GLU A 105 10.48 19.08 3.12
CA GLU A 105 10.94 17.86 3.81
C GLU A 105 10.02 16.67 3.49
N ASP A 106 10.59 15.46 3.53
CA ASP A 106 9.85 14.21 3.34
C ASP A 106 8.76 14.00 4.40
N LEU A 107 7.60 13.52 3.96
CA LEU A 107 6.49 13.14 4.83
C LEU A 107 6.30 11.64 4.84
N PHE A 108 6.16 11.07 6.03
CA PHE A 108 6.09 9.63 6.19
C PHE A 108 4.68 9.18 6.56
N VAL A 109 4.31 7.96 6.12
CA VAL A 109 3.03 7.34 6.49
C VAL A 109 3.06 6.89 7.94
N THR A 110 2.08 7.34 8.72
CA THR A 110 1.91 6.99 10.15
C THR A 110 0.65 6.16 10.41
N GLY A 111 -0.22 6.02 9.41
CA GLY A 111 -1.42 5.20 9.48
C GLY A 111 -2.04 4.96 8.11
N LEU A 112 -2.73 3.82 7.98
CA LEU A 112 -3.35 3.35 6.74
C LEU A 112 -4.73 2.76 7.08
N ALA A 113 -5.76 3.15 6.33
CA ALA A 113 -7.09 2.56 6.41
C ALA A 113 -7.75 2.56 5.02
N VAL A 114 -8.75 1.71 4.81
CA VAL A 114 -9.53 1.68 3.57
C VAL A 114 -11.00 1.67 3.92
N ASP A 115 -11.73 2.61 3.34
CA ASP A 115 -13.17 2.62 3.36
C ASP A 115 -13.71 1.84 2.17
N THR A 116 -14.38 0.73 2.46
CA THR A 116 -15.04 -0.13 1.47
C THR A 116 -16.55 0.09 1.42
N THR A 117 -17.09 1.00 2.24
CA THR A 117 -18.53 1.30 2.32
C THR A 117 -19.00 2.22 1.20
N CYS A 118 -18.07 2.90 0.51
CA CYS A 118 -18.36 3.78 -0.62
C CYS A 118 -18.79 3.04 -1.91
N GLY A 119 -18.73 1.69 -1.90
CA GLY A 119 -19.00 0.86 -3.06
C GLY A 119 -20.44 0.96 -3.54
N GLY A 120 -20.65 1.63 -4.68
CA GLY A 120 -21.87 1.55 -5.49
C GLY A 120 -22.57 2.87 -5.79
N GLU A 121 -22.26 3.97 -5.10
CA GLU A 121 -23.10 5.19 -5.18
C GLU A 121 -22.44 6.38 -5.90
N VAL A 122 -21.10 6.42 -5.97
CA VAL A 122 -20.38 7.54 -6.58
C VAL A 122 -19.48 7.01 -7.70
N ALA A 123 -19.81 7.38 -8.94
CA ALA A 123 -18.94 7.18 -10.08
C ALA A 123 -17.70 8.06 -9.92
N VAL A 124 -16.53 7.49 -10.22
CA VAL A 124 -15.25 8.18 -10.11
C VAL A 124 -14.90 8.63 -11.51
N LEU A 125 -14.77 9.94 -11.73
CA LEU A 125 -14.41 10.46 -13.04
C LEU A 125 -13.12 9.82 -13.53
N HIS A 126 -13.06 9.52 -14.83
CA HIS A 126 -11.84 9.00 -15.43
C HIS A 126 -10.67 9.98 -15.16
N PRO A 127 -9.55 9.52 -14.59
CA PRO A 127 -8.57 10.41 -13.97
C PRO A 127 -7.72 11.21 -14.97
N THR A 128 -7.72 10.82 -16.26
CA THR A 128 -6.87 11.45 -17.29
C THR A 128 -7.64 12.18 -18.39
N LEU A 129 -8.83 11.72 -18.78
CA LEU A 129 -9.57 12.20 -19.95
C LEU A 129 -11.07 12.14 -19.67
N ALA A 130 -11.76 13.29 -19.79
CA ALA A 130 -13.18 13.41 -19.45
C ALA A 130 -14.11 12.67 -20.42
N GLU A 131 -13.63 12.36 -21.63
CA GLU A 131 -14.34 11.61 -22.65
C GLU A 131 -14.32 10.09 -22.46
N LEU A 132 -13.43 9.58 -21.58
CA LEU A 132 -13.36 8.16 -21.27
C LEU A 132 -14.41 7.77 -20.22
N PRO A 133 -14.86 6.50 -20.20
CA PRO A 133 -15.84 6.05 -19.22
C PRO A 133 -15.36 6.26 -17.79
N ASP A 134 -16.26 6.69 -16.91
CA ASP A 134 -15.98 6.78 -15.49
C ASP A 134 -15.48 5.44 -14.93
N CYS A 135 -14.56 5.53 -13.99
CA CYS A 135 -14.07 4.39 -13.25
C CYS A 135 -15.19 3.79 -12.38
N PRO A 136 -15.22 2.45 -12.22
CA PRO A 136 -16.17 1.81 -11.33
C PRO A 136 -16.01 2.34 -9.90
N SER A 137 -17.12 2.37 -9.15
CA SER A 137 -17.08 2.71 -7.73
C SER A 137 -16.11 1.78 -7.00
N SER A 138 -15.23 2.38 -6.21
CA SER A 138 -14.06 1.70 -5.67
C SER A 138 -13.73 2.17 -4.26
N PRO A 139 -12.94 1.39 -3.49
CA PRO A 139 -12.59 1.75 -2.12
C PRO A 139 -11.82 3.08 -2.03
N ILE A 140 -12.00 3.78 -0.92
CA ILE A 140 -11.20 4.98 -0.60
C ILE A 140 -10.07 4.59 0.34
N LEU A 141 -8.84 4.77 -0.12
CA LEU A 141 -7.65 4.67 0.71
C LEU A 141 -7.48 5.94 1.53
N ILE A 142 -7.28 5.78 2.84
CA ILE A 142 -7.05 6.86 3.79
C ILE A 142 -5.64 6.71 4.36
N VAL A 143 -4.81 7.75 4.19
CA VAL A 143 -3.42 7.77 4.63
C VAL A 143 -3.22 8.89 5.64
N ALA A 144 -2.72 8.55 6.82
CA ALA A 144 -2.26 9.50 7.82
C ALA A 144 -0.73 9.68 7.71
N THR A 145 -0.26 10.91 7.88
CA THR A 145 1.17 11.26 7.71
C THR A 145 1.74 12.02 8.91
N THR A 146 3.06 12.23 8.90
CA THR A 146 3.80 12.94 9.95
C THR A 146 3.41 14.41 10.15
N ASP A 147 2.85 15.08 9.14
CA ASP A 147 2.30 16.45 9.26
C ASP A 147 0.88 16.50 9.84
N ALA A 148 0.41 15.41 10.46
CA ALA A 148 -0.89 15.28 11.10
C ALA A 148 -2.08 15.52 10.15
N LYS A 149 -1.92 15.23 8.85
CA LYS A 149 -2.99 15.31 7.86
C LYS A 149 -3.47 13.92 7.44
N LEU A 150 -4.74 13.86 7.06
CA LEU A 150 -5.34 12.73 6.35
C LEU A 150 -5.40 13.04 4.86
N ARG A 151 -4.97 12.09 4.04
CA ARG A 151 -5.07 12.12 2.57
C ARG A 151 -5.98 10.99 2.13
N PHE A 152 -6.81 11.29 1.13
CA PHE A 152 -7.80 10.36 0.61
C PHE A 152 -7.48 10.11 -0.85
N PHE A 153 -7.37 8.83 -1.22
CA PHE A 153 -7.12 8.40 -2.58
C PHE A 153 -8.23 7.45 -3.00
N THR A 154 -8.81 7.68 -4.16
CA THR A 154 -9.68 6.70 -4.77
C THR A 154 -8.81 5.69 -5.51
N LEU A 155 -8.89 4.43 -5.12
CA LEU A 155 -8.25 3.36 -5.88
C LEU A 155 -9.20 2.98 -7.01
N SER A 156 -8.73 2.56 -8.18
CA SER A 156 -9.59 1.96 -9.20
C SER A 156 -8.82 0.90 -9.97
N ASN A 157 -9.52 -0.18 -10.34
CA ASN A 157 -9.01 -1.22 -11.21
C ASN A 157 -9.79 -1.13 -12.54
N MET A 158 -9.11 -0.72 -13.62
CA MET A 158 -9.68 -0.53 -14.95
C MET A 158 -9.30 -1.66 -15.89
#